data_AF-A0ABD2YRW4-F1
#
_entry.id   AF-A0ABD2YRW4-F1
#
_cell.length_a   1.000
_cell.length_b   1.000
_cell.length_c   1.000
_cell.angle_alpha   90.00
_cell.angle_beta   90.00
_cell.angle_gamma   90.00
#
_symmetry.space_group_name_H-M   'P 1'
#
loop_
_entity.id
_entity.type
_entity.pdbx_description
1 polymer ?
#
loop_
_entity_poly.entity_id
_entity_poly.type
_entity_poly.pdbx_seq_one_letter_code
_entity_poly.pdbx_strand_id
1 'polypeptide(L)'
;MWIEQLHKTYRLCGSPSDEFWRNNKLPHAKLFKPREPYRRCLAEALKDFPPAALQLIDKLLSCAPDDRGTVTSALGSEFFTAKPFACDPSSLPKYPPSKEIDIQWQENYC
;
A
#
# COMPACT_ATOMS: atom_id res chain seq x y z
N MET A 1 -0.80 9.00 18.15
CA MET A 1 -0.12 7.82 18.78
C MET A 1 -0.28 6.60 17.86
N TRP A 2 0.67 5.66 17.80
CA TRP A 2 0.69 4.50 16.86
C TRP A 2 -0.62 3.69 16.78
N ILE A 3 -1.38 3.61 17.86
CA ILE A 3 -2.69 2.94 17.91
C ILE A 3 -3.69 3.56 16.91
N GLU A 4 -3.70 4.88 16.75
CA GLU A 4 -4.59 5.55 15.80
C GLU A 4 -4.26 5.18 14.35
N GLN A 5 -2.97 5.02 14.03
CA GLN A 5 -2.52 4.58 12.71
C GLN A 5 -2.93 3.14 12.43
N LEU A 6 -2.87 2.27 13.44
CA LEU A 6 -3.35 0.89 13.33
C LEU A 6 -4.86 0.86 13.04
N HIS A 7 -5.66 1.65 13.76
CA HIS A 7 -7.10 1.75 13.50
C HIS A 7 -7.40 2.30 12.10
N LYS A 8 -6.65 3.30 11.62
CA LYS A 8 -6.79 3.81 10.24
C LYS A 8 -6.49 2.72 9.21
N THR A 9 -5.44 1.94 9.45
CA THR A 9 -5.07 0.80 8.59
C THR A 9 -6.20 -0.23 8.54
N TYR A 10 -6.73 -0.66 9.70
CA TYR A 10 -7.79 -1.66 9.75
C TYR A 10 -9.10 -1.18 9.13
N ARG A 11 -9.45 0.11 9.26
CA ARG A 11 -10.66 0.67 8.63
C ARG A 11 -10.63 0.56 7.11
N LEU A 12 -9.45 0.61 6.49
CA LEU A 12 -9.28 0.52 5.05
C LEU A 12 -9.05 -0.94 4.60
N CYS A 13 -8.05 -1.59 5.20
CA CYS A 13 -7.56 -2.91 4.78
C CYS A 13 -8.32 -4.08 5.42
N GLY A 14 -9.18 -3.82 6.41
CA GLY A 14 -9.79 -4.85 7.25
C GLY A 14 -8.88 -5.27 8.42
N SER A 15 -9.42 -6.06 9.33
CA SER A 15 -8.63 -6.65 10.43
C SER A 15 -7.96 -7.95 10.01
N PRO A 16 -6.80 -8.31 10.58
CA PRO A 16 -6.24 -9.65 10.40
C PRO A 16 -7.21 -10.73 10.90
N SER A 17 -7.23 -11.87 10.24
CA SER A 17 -8.10 -13.00 10.57
C SER A 17 -7.76 -13.62 11.93
N ASP A 18 -8.71 -14.34 12.53
CA ASP A 18 -8.44 -15.09 13.77
C ASP A 18 -7.31 -16.10 13.60
N GLU A 19 -7.20 -16.73 12.44
CA GLU A 19 -6.10 -17.62 12.10
C GLU A 19 -4.76 -16.90 12.11
N PHE A 20 -4.67 -15.71 11.53
CA PHE A 20 -3.46 -14.89 11.58
C PHE A 20 -3.01 -14.66 13.02
N TRP A 21 -3.92 -14.29 13.92
CA TRP A 21 -3.60 -14.06 15.34
C TRP A 21 -3.18 -15.32 16.10
N ARG A 22 -3.72 -16.49 15.74
CA ARG A 22 -3.31 -17.78 16.34
C ARG A 22 -1.91 -18.19 15.88
N ASN A 23 -1.64 -18.03 14.60
CA ASN A 23 -0.40 -18.51 13.98
C ASN A 23 0.78 -17.56 14.27
N ASN A 24 0.50 -16.26 14.42
CA ASN A 24 1.52 -15.25 14.67
C ASN A 24 1.59 -14.91 16.17
N LYS A 25 2.69 -15.27 16.82
CA LYS A 25 2.98 -14.92 18.22
C LYS A 25 3.42 -13.46 18.34
N LEU A 26 2.50 -12.53 18.09
CA LEU A 26 2.78 -11.10 18.16
C LEU A 26 2.87 -10.64 19.64
N PRO A 27 3.91 -9.87 20.01
CA PRO A 27 3.96 -9.21 21.31
C PRO A 27 2.69 -8.40 21.52
N HIS A 28 2.09 -8.47 22.71
CA HIS A 28 0.90 -7.70 23.05
C HIS A 28 -0.29 -7.86 22.07
N ALA A 29 -0.46 -9.03 21.43
CA ALA A 29 -1.56 -9.28 20.49
C ALA A 29 -2.95 -8.85 21.00
N LYS A 30 -3.21 -8.97 22.31
CA LYS A 30 -4.47 -8.51 22.95
C LYS A 30 -4.71 -6.99 22.84
N LEU A 31 -3.65 -6.19 22.71
CA LEU A 31 -3.72 -4.74 22.52
C LEU A 31 -3.98 -4.37 21.05
N PHE A 32 -3.46 -5.17 20.11
CA PHE A 32 -3.51 -4.89 18.68
C PHE A 32 -4.68 -5.55 17.96
N LYS A 33 -5.21 -6.64 18.52
CA LYS A 33 -6.41 -7.30 18.00
C LYS A 33 -7.63 -6.46 18.35
N PRO A 34 -8.37 -5.93 17.36
CA PRO A 34 -9.56 -5.14 17.64
C PRO A 34 -10.63 -6.02 18.27
N ARG A 35 -11.46 -5.43 19.14
CA ARG A 35 -12.59 -6.13 19.77
C ARG A 35 -13.61 -6.58 18.73
N GLU A 36 -13.91 -5.69 17.79
CA GLU A 36 -14.78 -5.96 16.65
C GLU A 36 -13.94 -5.95 15.36
N PRO A 37 -14.01 -7.00 14.54
CA PRO A 37 -13.30 -7.03 13.26
C PRO A 37 -13.81 -5.93 12.32
N TYR A 38 -12.87 -5.14 11.81
CA TYR A 38 -13.11 -4.23 10.69
C TYR A 38 -13.27 -5.01 9.39
N ARG A 39 -14.36 -4.74 8.67
CA ARG A 39 -14.52 -5.15 7.28
C ARG A 39 -13.50 -4.41 6.41
N ARG A 40 -12.98 -5.11 5.41
CA ARG A 40 -12.14 -4.53 4.35
C ARG A 40 -13.00 -3.69 3.41
N CYS A 41 -12.54 -2.45 3.14
CA CYS A 41 -13.30 -1.44 2.39
C CYS A 41 -12.52 -0.84 1.21
N LEU A 42 -11.42 -1.50 0.79
CA LEU A 42 -10.52 -0.97 -0.25
C LEU A 42 -11.20 -0.84 -1.62
N ALA A 43 -12.02 -1.82 -2.00
CA ALA A 43 -12.74 -1.80 -3.28
C ALA A 43 -13.74 -0.64 -3.34
N GLU A 44 -14.42 -0.34 -2.23
CA GLU A 44 -15.35 0.78 -2.13
C GLU A 44 -14.62 2.13 -2.09
N ALA A 45 -13.50 2.21 -1.37
CA ALA A 45 -12.71 3.43 -1.21
C ALA A 45 -11.98 3.84 -2.50
N LEU A 46 -11.58 2.88 -3.32
CA LEU A 46 -10.82 3.08 -4.55
C LEU A 46 -11.63 2.70 -5.79
N LYS A 47 -12.96 2.66 -5.71
CA LYS A 47 -13.87 2.21 -6.79
C LYS A 47 -13.67 2.89 -8.15
N ASP A 48 -13.08 4.09 -8.16
CA ASP A 48 -12.83 4.87 -9.37
C ASP A 48 -11.52 4.48 -10.06
N PHE A 49 -10.73 3.57 -9.46
CA PHE A 49 -9.50 3.06 -10.04
C PHE A 49 -9.79 1.96 -11.08
N PRO A 50 -8.90 1.79 -12.08
CA PRO A 50 -8.99 0.66 -12.99
C PRO A 50 -9.00 -0.69 -12.25
N PRO A 51 -9.76 -1.70 -12.72
CA PRO A 51 -9.84 -3.01 -12.07
C PRO A 51 -8.47 -3.68 -11.82
N ALA A 52 -7.55 -3.58 -12.79
CA ALA A 52 -6.19 -4.13 -12.64
C ALA A 52 -5.40 -3.43 -11.52
N ALA A 53 -5.58 -2.11 -11.35
CA ALA A 53 -4.95 -1.35 -10.27
C ALA A 53 -5.54 -1.74 -8.92
N LEU A 54 -6.86 -1.88 -8.84
CA LEU A 54 -7.57 -2.33 -7.64
C LEU A 54 -7.08 -3.70 -7.18
N GLN A 55 -6.97 -4.67 -8.10
CA GLN A 55 -6.46 -6.01 -7.77
C GLN A 55 -5.03 -5.96 -7.21
N LEU A 56 -4.16 -5.15 -7.83
CA LEU A 56 -2.78 -5.00 -7.36
C LEU A 56 -2.72 -4.35 -5.97
N ILE A 57 -3.42 -3.23 -5.77
CA ILE A 57 -3.45 -2.51 -4.48
C ILE A 57 -4.06 -3.40 -3.39
N ASP A 58 -5.11 -4.15 -3.72
CA ASP A 58 -5.74 -5.08 -2.78
C ASP A 58 -4.74 -6.09 -2.24
N LYS A 59 -3.95 -6.71 -3.12
CA LYS A 59 -2.90 -7.63 -2.73
C LYS A 59 -1.81 -6.95 -1.90
N LEU A 60 -1.26 -5.83 -2.37
CA LEU A 60 -0.17 -5.12 -1.69
C LEU A 60 -0.55 -4.64 -0.27
N LEU A 61 -1.82 -4.31 -0.05
CA LEU A 61 -2.34 -3.84 1.23
C LEU A 61 -2.99 -4.96 2.08
N SER A 62 -2.55 -6.22 1.92
CA SER A 62 -2.95 -7.29 2.84
C SER A 62 -2.36 -7.07 4.24
N CYS A 63 -3.16 -7.36 5.27
CA CYS A 63 -2.72 -7.30 6.65
C CYS A 63 -1.68 -8.38 6.97
N ALA A 64 -1.84 -9.58 6.41
CA ALA A 64 -0.86 -10.65 6.53
C ALA A 64 0.29 -10.41 5.53
N PRO A 65 1.56 -10.39 5.96
CA PRO A 65 2.69 -10.16 5.08
C PRO A 65 2.80 -11.20 3.95
N ASP A 66 2.52 -12.46 4.25
CA ASP A 66 2.64 -13.58 3.31
C ASP A 66 1.69 -13.44 2.10
N ASP A 67 0.54 -12.79 2.30
CA ASP A 67 -0.47 -12.57 1.25
C ASP A 67 -0.12 -11.41 0.32
N ARG A 68 0.81 -10.51 0.70
CA ARG A 68 1.17 -9.33 -0.11
C ARG A 68 1.87 -9.69 -1.42
N GLY A 69 2.46 -10.87 -1.48
CA GLY A 69 3.29 -11.30 -2.60
C GLY A 69 4.63 -10.57 -2.67
N THR A 70 5.36 -10.84 -3.74
CA THR A 70 6.71 -10.29 -3.97
C THR A 70 6.68 -9.18 -5.00
N VAL A 71 7.76 -8.39 -5.05
CA VAL A 71 7.98 -7.37 -6.09
C VAL A 71 7.86 -7.99 -7.50
N THR A 72 8.45 -9.16 -7.71
CA THR A 72 8.34 -9.89 -8.99
C THR A 72 6.89 -10.18 -9.35
N SER A 73 6.08 -10.65 -8.38
CA SER A 73 4.66 -10.91 -8.64
C SER A 73 3.84 -9.64 -8.90
N ALA A 74 4.20 -8.53 -8.25
CA ALA A 74 3.56 -7.24 -8.45
C ALA A 74 3.84 -6.68 -9.84
N LEU A 75 5.10 -6.73 -10.29
CA LEU A 75 5.52 -6.30 -11.63
C LEU A 75 4.90 -7.15 -12.75
N GLY A 76 4.59 -8.42 -12.47
CA GLY A 76 3.88 -9.30 -13.39
C GLY A 76 2.36 -9.14 -13.42
N SER A 77 1.79 -8.24 -12.63
CA SER A 77 0.33 -8.01 -12.62
C SER A 77 -0.16 -7.37 -13.92
N GLU A 78 -1.45 -7.53 -14.21
CA GLU A 78 -2.09 -6.90 -15.38
C GLU A 78 -1.93 -5.37 -15.38
N PHE A 79 -1.82 -4.76 -14.20
CA PHE A 79 -1.63 -3.31 -14.07
C PHE A 79 -0.38 -2.81 -14.81
N PHE A 80 0.72 -3.57 -14.79
CA PHE A 80 1.96 -3.18 -15.48
C PHE A 80 2.10 -3.80 -16.87
N THR A 81 1.37 -4.88 -17.16
CA THR A 81 1.59 -5.71 -18.34
C THR A 81 0.49 -5.59 -19.40
N ALA A 82 -0.65 -4.97 -19.08
CA ALA A 82 -1.75 -4.71 -20.02
C ALA A 82 -1.76 -3.25 -20.51
N LYS A 83 -2.40 -3.03 -21.67
CA LYS A 83 -2.64 -1.68 -22.20
C LYS A 83 -3.79 -0.98 -21.43
N PRO A 84 -3.76 0.36 -21.31
CA PRO A 84 -2.68 1.24 -21.71
C PRO A 84 -1.47 1.12 -20.78
N PHE A 85 -0.27 1.10 -21.36
CA PHE A 85 0.95 1.14 -20.58
C PHE A 85 1.13 2.52 -19.94
N ALA A 86 2.05 2.61 -18.98
CA ALA A 86 2.50 3.88 -18.44
C ALA A 86 2.87 4.86 -19.56
N CYS A 87 2.62 6.15 -19.32
CA CYS A 87 2.96 7.18 -20.27
C CYS A 87 4.48 7.24 -20.53
N ASP A 88 4.86 7.77 -21.69
CA ASP A 88 6.27 7.95 -22.00
C ASP A 88 6.92 8.90 -20.96
N PRO A 89 8.12 8.60 -20.43
CA PRO A 89 8.77 9.45 -19.44
C PRO A 89 8.91 10.92 -19.87
N SER A 90 9.02 11.20 -21.17
CA SER A 90 9.09 12.56 -21.71
C SER A 90 7.79 13.36 -21.56
N SER A 91 6.65 12.68 -21.35
CA SER A 91 5.34 13.29 -21.12
C SER A 91 5.09 13.67 -19.66
N LEU A 92 5.97 13.25 -18.75
CA LEU A 92 5.81 13.56 -17.33
C LEU A 92 6.03 15.06 -17.07
N PRO A 93 5.29 15.66 -16.11
CA PRO A 93 5.53 17.02 -15.70
C PRO A 93 6.96 17.19 -15.16
N LYS A 94 7.63 18.26 -15.59
CA LYS A 94 8.95 18.65 -15.08
C LYS A 94 8.75 19.45 -13.80
N TYR A 95 9.20 18.89 -12.68
CA TYR A 95 9.24 19.59 -11.40
C TYR A 95 10.63 20.19 -11.17
N PRO A 96 10.72 21.31 -10.43
CA PRO A 96 12.01 21.74 -9.89
C PRO A 96 12.59 20.63 -9.00
N PRO A 97 13.92 20.60 -8.79
CA PRO A 97 14.54 19.58 -7.97
C PRO A 97 13.93 19.58 -6.57
N SER A 98 13.36 18.44 -6.19
CA SER A 98 12.61 18.28 -4.93
C SER A 98 13.24 17.23 -4.02
N LYS A 99 14.30 16.56 -4.48
CA LYS A 99 15.09 15.68 -3.62
C LYS A 99 15.94 16.55 -2.74
N GLU A 100 15.96 16.24 -1.46
CA GLU A 100 16.74 16.99 -0.46
C GLU A 100 18.21 17.15 -0.88
N ILE A 101 18.78 16.11 -1.50
CA ILE A 101 20.12 16.14 -2.11
C ILE A 101 20.19 17.18 -3.23
N ASP A 102 19.28 17.16 -4.20
CA ASP A 102 19.33 18.05 -5.37
C ASP A 102 19.07 19.52 -4.98
N ILE A 103 18.20 19.76 -3.99
CA ILE A 103 17.96 21.08 -3.39
C ILE A 103 19.27 21.58 -2.75
N GLN A 104 19.91 20.73 -1.94
CA GLN A 104 21.15 21.05 -1.26
C GLN A 104 22.29 21.32 -2.25
N TRP A 105 22.37 20.61 -3.37
CA TRP A 105 23.34 20.91 -4.43
C TRP A 105 23.12 22.29 -5.06
N GLN A 106 21.86 22.67 -5.32
CA GLN A 106 21.55 23.98 -5.89
C GLN A 106 21.86 25.13 -4.92
N GLU A 107 21.55 24.98 -3.64
CA GLU A 107 21.84 26.01 -2.63
C GLU A 107 23.34 26.25 -2.41
N ASN A 108 24.16 25.21 -2.53
CA ASN A 108 25.59 25.27 -2.17
C ASN A 108 26.52 25.51 -3.36
N TYR A 109 26.06 25.26 -4.60
CA TYR A 109 26.95 25.22 -5.77
C TYR A 109 26.39 25.93 -7.02
N CYS A 110 25.22 26.59 -6.93
CA CYS A 110 24.71 27.49 -7.96
C CYS A 110 24.62 28.93 -7.45
#